data_AF-A0A7J5EB96-F1
#
_entry.id   AF-A0A7J5EB96-F1
#
_cell.length_a   1.000
_cell.length_b   1.000
_cell.length_c   1.000
_cell.angle_alpha   90.00
_cell.angle_beta   90.00
_cell.angle_gamma   90.00
#
_symmetry.space_group_name_H-M   'P 1'
#
loop_
_entity.id
_entity.type
_entity.pdbx_description
1 polymer ?
#
loop_
_entity_poly.entity_id
_entity_poly.type
_entity_poly.pdbx_seq_one_letter_code
_entity_poly.pdbx_strand_id
1 'polypeptide(L)' 'MQIRFAKIVLVFSFGLYTFFVVFGNVTDYNTNFQFVKHVLSMDTTFPGNGLMWRSINNHILHHIFYLII' A
#
# COMPACT_ATOMS: atom_id res chain seq x y z
N MET A 1 -20.50 30.20 3.60
CA MET A 1 -20.68 29.38 2.39
C MET A 1 -19.35 28.90 1.79
N GLN A 2 -18.35 29.78 1.61
CA GLN A 2 -17.05 29.45 0.99
C GLN A 2 -16.28 28.29 1.67
N ILE A 3 -16.22 28.27 3.00
CA ILE A 3 -15.57 27.19 3.76
C ILE A 3 -16.22 25.82 3.51
N ARG A 4 -17.54 25.78 3.27
CA ARG A 4 -18.26 24.52 2.99
C ARG A 4 -17.85 23.95 1.64
N PHE A 5 -17.76 24.79 0.61
CA PHE A 5 -17.26 24.36 -0.70
C PHE A 5 -15.80 23.92 -0.64
N ALA A 6 -14.94 24.64 0.10
CA ALA A 6 -13.55 24.23 0.29
C ALA A 6 -13.44 22.82 0.91
N LYS A 7 -14.26 22.51 1.93
CA LYS A 7 -14.30 21.17 2.54
C LYS A 7 -14.78 20.10 1.55
N ILE A 8 -15.79 20.40 0.73
CA ILE A 8 -16.30 19.46 -0.28
C ILE A 8 -15.21 19.13 -1.30
N VAL A 9 -14.54 20.15 -1.85
CA VAL A 9 -13.46 19.97 -2.83
C VAL A 9 -12.29 19.20 -2.22
N LEU A 10 -11.94 19.46 -0.96
CA LEU A 10 -10.88 18.74 -0.25
C LEU A 10 -11.21 17.24 -0.13
N VAL A 11 -12.39 16.90 0.39
CA VAL A 11 -12.81 15.51 0.57
C VAL A 11 -12.97 14.80 -0.78
N PHE A 12 -13.51 15.49 -1.79
CA PHE A 12 -13.61 14.97 -3.15
C PHE A 12 -12.25 14.66 -3.75
N SER A 13 -11.29 15.58 -3.63
CA SER A 13 -9.92 15.39 -4.14
C SER A 13 -9.23 14.21 -3.44
N PHE A 14 -9.42 14.08 -2.13
CA PHE A 14 -8.89 12.95 -1.37
C PHE A 14 -9.51 11.63 -1.80
N GLY A 15 -10.84 11.57 -1.97
CA GLY A 15 -11.55 10.39 -2.45
C GLY A 15 -11.16 9.99 -3.89
N LEU A 16 -10.93 10.98 -4.76
CA LEU A 16 -10.47 10.75 -6.12
C LEU A 16 -9.03 10.23 -6.16
N TYR A 17 -8.17 10.74 -5.29
CA TYR A 17 -6.82 10.21 -5.12
C TYR A 17 -6.84 8.75 -4.64
N THR A 18 -7.57 8.44 -3.56
CA THR A 18 -7.65 7.06 -3.05
C THR A 18 -8.31 6.12 -4.05
N PHE A 19 -9.29 6.58 -4.82
CA PHE A 19 -9.88 5.82 -5.92
C PHE A 19 -8.82 5.40 -6.95
N PHE A 20 -7.95 6.31 -7.39
CA PHE A 20 -6.89 5.96 -8.34
C PHE A 20 -5.85 5.00 -7.75
N VAL A 21 -5.52 5.15 -6.47
CA VAL A 21 -4.64 4.20 -5.78
C VAL A 21 -5.24 2.80 -5.78
N VAL A 22 -6.50 2.64 -5.36
CA VAL A 22 -7.19 1.34 -5.35
C VAL A 22 -7.35 0.80 -6.78
N PHE A 23 -7.70 1.66 -7.73
CA PHE A 23 -7.83 1.27 -9.14
C PHE A 23 -6.52 0.68 -9.68
N GLY A 24 -5.38 1.33 -9.42
CA GLY A 24 -4.06 0.81 -9.80
C GLY A 24 -3.74 -0.53 -9.13
N ASN A 25 -3.99 -0.66 -7.83
CA ASN A 25 -3.78 -1.90 -7.09
C ASN A 25 -4.64 -3.07 -7.61
N VAL A 26 -5.89 -2.80 -8.00
CA VAL A 26 -6.79 -3.84 -8.53
C VAL A 26 -6.44 -4.20 -9.97
N THR A 27 -6.17 -3.21 -10.82
CA THR A 27 -5.93 -3.44 -12.26
C THR A 27 -4.54 -4.00 -12.57
N ASP A 28 -3.52 -3.63 -11.79
CA ASP A 28 -2.18 -4.19 -11.87
C ASP A 28 -1.78 -4.84 -10.54
N TYR A 29 -2.51 -5.90 -10.19
CA TYR A 29 -2.34 -6.62 -8.95
C TYR A 29 -0.92 -7.16 -8.78
N ASN A 30 -0.40 -7.86 -9.80
CA ASN A 30 0.85 -8.60 -9.64
C ASN A 30 2.04 -7.66 -9.38
N THR A 31 2.14 -6.55 -10.11
CA THR A 31 3.25 -5.59 -9.92
C THR A 31 3.22 -5.00 -8.51
N ASN A 32 2.06 -4.53 -8.07
CA ASN A 32 1.89 -3.95 -6.73
C ASN A 32 2.06 -5.00 -5.61
N PHE A 33 1.60 -6.23 -5.83
CA PHE A 33 1.76 -7.32 -4.89
C PHE A 33 3.24 -7.69 -4.69
N GLN A 34 4.06 -7.74 -5.75
CA GLN A 34 5.49 -8.00 -5.61
C GLN A 34 6.18 -6.93 -4.75
N PHE A 35 5.78 -5.66 -4.87
CA PHE A 35 6.30 -4.59 -4.01
C PHE A 35 6.02 -4.86 -2.53
N VAL A 36 4.75 -5.17 -2.19
CA VAL A 36 4.36 -5.50 -0.80
C VAL A 36 5.10 -6.75 -0.31
N LYS A 37 5.23 -7.78 -1.15
CA LYS A 37 5.99 -8.99 -0.84
C LYS A 37 7.42 -8.64 -0.45
N HIS A 38 8.15 -7.87 -1.28
CA HIS A 38 9.54 -7.50 -1.02
C HIS A 38 9.70 -6.68 0.27
N VAL A 39 8.79 -5.74 0.52
CA VAL A 39 8.77 -4.96 1.76
C VAL A 39 8.59 -5.86 2.97
N LEU A 40 7.66 -6.83 2.91
CA LEU A 40 7.40 -7.75 4.02
C LEU A 40 8.51 -8.79 4.20
N SER A 41 9.11 -9.30 3.12
CA SER A 41 10.24 -10.23 3.20
C SER A 41 11.55 -9.55 3.60
N MET A 42 11.63 -8.22 3.48
CA MET A 42 12.85 -7.45 3.76
C MET A 42 14.07 -7.92 2.96
N ASP A 43 13.86 -8.55 1.81
CA ASP A 43 14.88 -9.23 1.01
C ASP A 43 15.77 -8.25 0.23
N THR A 44 15.34 -7.00 0.08
CA THR A 44 16.13 -5.91 -0.51
C THR A 44 16.79 -4.99 0.53
N THR A 45 16.78 -5.36 1.82
CA THR A 45 17.41 -4.54 2.88
C THR A 45 18.92 -4.78 2.97
N PHE A 46 19.64 -3.88 3.65
CA PHE A 46 21.09 -3.96 3.76
C PHE A 46 21.55 -5.26 4.47
N PRO A 47 22.66 -5.87 4.04
CA PRO A 47 23.26 -7.00 4.74
C PRO A 47 23.55 -6.66 6.21
N GLY A 48 23.25 -7.59 7.13
CA GLY A 48 23.46 -7.38 8.56
C GLY A 48 22.42 -6.49 9.24
N ASN A 49 21.27 -6.23 8.60
CA ASN A 49 20.17 -5.49 9.21
C ASN A 49 19.68 -6.19 10.50
N GLY A 50 19.84 -5.52 11.65
CA GLY A 50 19.42 -6.04 12.96
C GLY A 50 17.91 -6.22 13.13
N LEU A 51 17.09 -5.73 12.18
CA LEU A 51 15.63 -5.83 12.22
C LEU A 51 15.08 -7.02 11.43
N MET A 52 15.92 -7.90 10.87
CA MET A 52 15.48 -9.06 10.07
C MET A 52 14.58 -10.05 10.83
N TRP A 53 14.57 -10.01 12.17
CA TRP A 53 13.65 -10.77 12.99
C TRP A 53 12.16 -10.43 12.73
N ARG A 54 11.89 -9.28 12.09
CA ARG A 54 10.53 -8.84 11.68
C ARG A 54 10.15 -9.30 10.28
N SER A 55 11.06 -9.92 9.54
CA SER A 55 10.78 -10.36 8.17
C SER A 55 9.65 -11.39 8.15
N ILE A 56 8.70 -11.18 7.27
CA ILE A 56 7.55 -12.06 7.06
C ILE A 56 7.78 -12.77 5.73
N ASN A 57 8.03 -14.08 5.77
CA ASN A 57 8.29 -14.90 4.57
C ASN A 57 7.08 -15.78 4.18
N ASN A 58 5.94 -15.60 4.85
CA ASN A 58 4.73 -16.38 4.58
C ASN A 58 3.90 -15.73 3.47
N HIS A 59 3.72 -16.46 2.36
CA HIS A 59 2.99 -15.98 1.19
C HIS A 59 1.52 -15.67 1.46
N ILE A 60 0.85 -16.43 2.34
CA ILE A 60 -0.55 -16.17 2.73
C ILE A 60 -0.63 -14.84 3.48
N LEU A 61 0.31 -14.59 4.39
CA LEU A 61 0.36 -13.31 5.10
C LEU A 61 0.59 -12.16 4.13
N HIS A 62 1.44 -12.32 3.11
CA HIS A 62 1.62 -11.28 2.08
C HIS A 62 0.31 -10.91 1.38
N HIS A 63 -0.50 -11.92 1.00
CA HIS A 63 -1.81 -11.66 0.38
C HIS A 63 -2.80 -10.99 1.34
N ILE A 64 -2.81 -11.39 2.62
CA ILE A 64 -3.65 -10.76 3.64
C ILE A 64 -3.26 -9.28 3.82
N PHE A 65 -1.96 -8.98 3.92
CA PHE A 65 -1.48 -7.61 4.02
C PHE A 65 -1.82 -6.79 2.77
N TYR A 66 -1.69 -7.38 1.58
CA TYR A 66 -2.08 -6.70 0.34
C TYR A 66 -3.58 -6.38 0.28
N LEU A 67 -4.43 -7.26 0.78
CA LEU A 67 -5.89 -7.10 0.76
C LEU A 67 -6.41 -6.00 1.68
N ILE A 68 -5.65 -5.61 2.72
CA ILE A 68 -6.05 -4.59 3.69
C ILE A 68 -5.41 -3.21 3.42
N ILE A 69 -4.69 -3.06 2.32
CA ILE A 69 -4.11 -1.79 1.82
C ILE A 69 -5.10 -1.11 0.87
#